data_AF-A0A0B2PVW6-F1
#
_entry.id   AF-A0A0B2PVW6-F1
#
_cell.length_a   1.000
_cell.length_b   1.000
_cell.length_c   1.000
_cell.angle_alpha   90.00
_cell.angle_beta   90.00
_cell.angle_gamma   90.00
#
_symmetry.space_group_name_H-M   'P 1'
#
loop_
_entity.id
_entity.type
_entity.pdbx_description
1 polymer ?
#
loop_
_entity_poly.entity_id
_entity_poly.type
_entity_poly.pdbx_seq_one_letter_code
_entity_poly.pdbx_strand_id
1 'polypeptide(L)'
;MGADYSFECTGVSTLLSESLEATKIGTGKAIVIGVGIEITLPLGLFAILLGRTLKGSVFGGLRAISDLSILADKGHKKEFPLQELFTHEVTLADINKAFELLKQPNCVKVVINMP
;
A
#
# COMPACT_ATOMS: atom_id res chain seq x y z
N MET A 1 1.89 19.57 15.48
CA MET A 1 1.22 19.49 14.15
C MET A 1 1.57 18.14 13.54
N GLY A 2 0.70 17.56 12.70
CA GLY A 2 0.88 16.25 12.09
C GLY A 2 -0.44 15.71 11.56
N ALA A 3 -0.40 14.64 10.77
CA ALA A 3 -1.59 13.96 10.28
C ALA A 3 -2.24 13.10 11.38
N ASP A 4 -3.56 12.94 11.35
CA ASP A 4 -4.24 11.97 12.22
C ASP A 4 -3.86 10.53 11.86
N TYR A 5 -3.68 10.28 10.56
CA TYR A 5 -3.33 8.99 9.98
C TYR A 5 -2.23 9.19 8.93
N SER A 6 -1.22 8.32 8.96
CA SER A 6 -0.23 8.17 7.91
C SER A 6 -0.20 6.73 7.44
N PHE A 7 0.06 6.50 6.15
CA PHE A 7 0.14 5.17 5.55
C PHE A 7 1.49 5.02 4.86
N GLU A 8 2.32 4.10 5.33
CA GLU A 8 3.60 3.76 4.70
C GLU A 8 3.33 2.63 3.67
N CYS A 9 3.49 2.94 2.39
CA CYS A 9 3.13 2.07 1.27
C CYS A 9 4.32 1.73 0.36
N THR A 10 5.55 2.11 0.74
CA THR A 10 6.76 1.91 -0.06
C THR A 10 7.55 0.68 0.37
N GLY A 11 7.48 0.31 1.66
CA GLY A 11 8.32 -0.73 2.25
C GLY A 11 9.77 -0.28 2.51
N VAL A 12 10.08 0.99 2.33
CA VAL A 12 11.40 1.56 2.68
C VAL A 12 11.49 1.76 4.19
N SER A 13 12.53 1.16 4.78
CA SER A 13 12.74 1.09 6.23
C SER A 13 12.74 2.45 6.94
N THR A 14 13.45 3.43 6.38
CA THR A 14 13.56 4.77 6.97
C THR A 14 12.24 5.53 6.95
N LEU A 15 11.43 5.33 5.90
CA LEU A 15 10.14 6.01 5.73
C LEU A 15 9.10 5.56 6.76
N LEU A 16 9.27 4.41 7.40
CA LEU A 16 8.40 3.97 8.48
C LEU A 16 8.47 4.90 9.69
N SER A 17 9.69 5.25 10.12
CA SER A 17 9.89 6.16 11.25
C SER A 17 9.40 7.57 10.90
N GLU A 18 9.70 8.05 9.68
CA GLU A 18 9.20 9.34 9.19
C GLU A 18 7.67 9.38 9.14
N SER A 19 7.05 8.31 8.65
CA SER A 19 5.58 8.15 8.61
C SER A 19 4.97 8.23 10.01
N LEU A 20 5.62 7.62 11.02
CA LEU A 20 5.18 7.73 12.41
C LEU A 20 5.36 9.15 12.95
N GLU A 21 6.52 9.77 12.76
CA GLU A 21 6.81 11.12 13.27
C GLU A 21 5.93 12.20 12.63
N ALA A 22 5.55 12.03 11.37
CA ALA A 22 4.62 12.89 10.64
C ALA A 22 3.19 12.90 11.22
N THR A 23 2.85 11.96 12.11
CA THR A 23 1.54 11.91 12.77
C THR A 23 1.48 12.76 14.04
N LYS A 24 0.27 13.16 14.44
CA LYS A 24 0.04 13.96 15.65
C LYS A 24 0.56 13.24 16.90
N ILE A 25 1.30 13.98 17.72
CA ILE A 25 1.63 13.58 19.09
C ILE A 25 0.31 13.30 19.87
N GLY A 26 0.28 12.22 20.63
CA GLY A 26 -0.82 11.82 21.50
C GLY A 26 -1.94 10.98 20.85
N THR A 27 -2.26 11.22 19.57
CA THR A 27 -3.43 10.60 18.91
C THR A 27 -3.19 10.06 17.50
N GLY A 28 -2.07 10.42 16.90
CA GLY A 28 -1.71 10.07 15.54
C GLY A 28 -1.42 8.59 15.35
N LYS A 29 -1.77 8.07 14.17
CA LYS A 29 -1.58 6.65 13.83
C LYS A 29 -0.83 6.51 12.52
N ALA A 30 0.25 5.74 12.53
CA ALA A 30 0.91 5.28 11.31
C ALA A 30 0.53 3.83 11.01
N ILE A 31 0.16 3.57 9.76
CA ILE A 31 -0.29 2.27 9.27
C ILE A 31 0.74 1.76 8.26
N VAL A 32 1.37 0.63 8.58
CA VAL A 32 2.33 -0.04 7.72
C VAL A 32 1.59 -0.96 6.75
N ILE A 33 1.78 -0.71 5.46
CA ILE A 33 1.21 -1.51 4.35
C ILE A 33 2.34 -2.07 3.48
N GLY A 34 3.37 -1.26 3.21
CA GLY A 34 4.54 -1.66 2.44
C GLY A 34 5.38 -2.71 3.17
N VAL A 35 5.99 -3.62 2.42
CA VAL A 35 6.90 -4.63 2.94
C VAL A 35 8.20 -4.56 2.15
N GLY A 36 9.30 -4.28 2.83
CA GLY A 36 10.64 -4.27 2.27
C GLY A 36 11.38 -5.60 2.44
N ILE A 37 12.68 -5.58 2.17
CA ILE A 37 13.57 -6.73 2.36
C ILE A 37 13.89 -6.93 3.84
N GLU A 38 13.95 -5.85 4.61
CA GLU A 38 14.25 -5.86 6.04
C GLU A 38 13.00 -6.26 6.84
N ILE A 39 13.15 -7.29 7.68
CA ILE A 39 12.07 -7.82 8.53
C ILE A 39 12.04 -7.20 9.94
N THR A 40 13.10 -6.48 10.32
CA THR A 40 13.25 -5.86 11.65
C THR A 40 13.75 -4.43 11.45
N LEU A 41 13.12 -3.49 12.15
CA LEU A 41 13.31 -2.06 11.95
C LEU A 41 13.44 -1.35 13.30
N PRO A 42 14.44 -0.46 13.48
CA PRO A 42 14.51 0.37 14.67
C PRO A 42 13.39 1.43 14.65
N LEU A 43 12.76 1.66 15.80
CA LEU A 43 11.75 2.70 15.98
C LEU A 43 12.15 3.64 17.10
N GLY A 44 11.92 4.94 16.89
CA GLY A 44 12.14 5.95 17.92
C GLY A 44 11.20 5.76 19.10
N LEU A 45 11.74 5.40 20.27
CA LEU A 45 10.95 5.11 21.48
C LEU A 45 10.03 6.27 21.88
N PHE A 46 10.50 7.52 21.74
CA PHE A 46 9.70 8.70 22.05
C PHE A 46 8.47 8.86 21.15
N ALA A 47 8.49 8.33 19.92
CA ALA A 47 7.33 8.39 19.06
C ALA A 47 6.13 7.67 19.70
N ILE A 48 6.37 6.51 20.33
CA ILE A 48 5.35 5.72 21.03
C ILE A 48 5.05 6.29 22.42
N LEU A 49 6.08 6.65 23.21
CA LEU A 49 5.87 7.22 24.55
C LEU A 49 5.05 8.51 24.53
N LEU A 50 5.19 9.32 23.47
CA LEU A 50 4.39 10.53 23.25
C LEU A 50 3.00 10.23 22.69
N GLY A 51 2.53 8.98 22.74
CA GLY A 51 1.15 8.60 22.46
C GLY A 51 0.81 8.37 20.98
N ARG A 52 1.78 8.28 20.07
CA ARG A 52 1.48 7.81 18.71
C ARG A 52 1.25 6.31 18.68
N THR A 53 0.45 5.86 17.73
CA THR A 53 0.18 4.44 17.49
C THR A 53 0.85 3.99 16.20
N LEU A 54 1.59 2.89 16.27
CA LEU A 54 2.02 2.16 15.08
C LEU A 54 1.16 0.91 14.89
N LYS A 55 0.63 0.70 13.69
CA LYS A 55 -0.22 -0.44 13.35
C LYS A 55 0.17 -1.04 12.00
N GLY A 56 0.13 -2.36 11.86
CA GLY A 56 0.29 -3.03 10.57
C GLY A 56 -1.06 -3.35 9.91
N SER A 57 -1.03 -3.56 8.59
CA SER A 57 -2.18 -4.05 7.82
C SER A 57 -1.74 -5.09 6.80
N VAL A 58 -2.39 -6.25 6.83
CA VAL A 58 -2.26 -7.27 5.78
C VAL A 58 -3.56 -7.27 4.98
N PHE A 59 -3.45 -7.16 3.65
CA PHE A 59 -4.60 -7.16 2.74
C PHE A 59 -5.65 -6.08 3.08
N GLY A 60 -5.21 -4.94 3.64
CA GLY A 60 -6.10 -3.86 4.07
C GLY A 60 -6.99 -4.19 5.28
N GLY A 61 -6.76 -5.32 5.95
CA GLY A 61 -7.65 -5.84 6.99
C GLY A 61 -8.92 -6.51 6.45
N LEU A 62 -8.99 -6.75 5.12
CA LEU A 62 -10.11 -7.41 4.49
C LEU A 62 -10.10 -8.92 4.76
N ARG A 63 -11.28 -9.49 4.94
CA ARG A 63 -11.50 -10.94 4.94
C ARG A 63 -11.72 -11.40 3.50
N ALA A 64 -10.81 -12.22 2.99
CA ALA A 64 -10.77 -12.61 1.58
C ALA A 64 -12.08 -13.20 1.04
N ILE A 65 -12.84 -13.94 1.86
CA ILE A 65 -14.09 -14.58 1.42
C ILE A 65 -15.26 -13.59 1.45
N SER A 66 -15.48 -12.91 2.58
CA SER A 66 -16.68 -12.08 2.77
C SER A 66 -16.57 -10.68 2.17
N ASP A 67 -15.37 -10.09 2.15
CA ASP A 67 -15.21 -8.68 1.83
C ASP A 67 -14.80 -8.46 0.37
N LEU A 68 -14.21 -9.48 -0.27
CA LEU A 68 -13.76 -9.37 -1.67
C LEU A 68 -14.92 -9.31 -2.67
N SER A 69 -16.00 -10.05 -2.42
CA SER A 69 -17.22 -9.96 -3.25
C SER A 69 -17.83 -8.57 -3.20
N ILE A 70 -17.89 -7.97 -2.00
CA ILE A 70 -18.36 -6.60 -1.80
C ILE A 70 -17.47 -5.61 -2.58
N LEU A 71 -16.15 -5.78 -2.51
CA LEU A 71 -15.21 -4.90 -3.24
C LEU A 71 -15.35 -5.05 -4.76
N ALA A 72 -15.57 -6.26 -5.26
CA ALA A 72 -15.81 -6.51 -6.68
C ALA A 72 -17.11 -5.84 -7.16
N ASP A 73 -18.19 -5.95 -6.39
CA ASP A 73 -19.47 -5.29 -6.68
C ASP A 73 -19.32 -3.77 -6.73
N LYS A 74 -18.58 -3.18 -5.77
CA LYS A 74 -18.25 -1.75 -5.75
C LYS A 74 -17.43 -1.33 -6.97
N GLY A 75 -16.49 -2.17 -7.40
CA GLY A 75 -15.71 -1.97 -8.61
C GLY A 75 -16.58 -1.98 -9.87
N HIS A 76 -17.52 -2.93 -9.97
CA HIS A 76 -18.47 -3.00 -11.08
C HIS A 76 -19.40 -1.77 -11.12
N LYS A 77 -19.84 -1.31 -9.95
CA LYS A 77 -20.63 -0.08 -9.78
C LYS A 77 -19.82 1.21 -9.95
N LYS A 78 -18.51 1.11 -10.21
CA LYS A 78 -17.59 2.25 -10.36
C LYS A 78 -17.60 3.20 -9.14
N GLU A 79 -17.77 2.65 -7.93
CA GLU A 79 -17.71 3.43 -6.68
C GLU A 79 -16.30 3.97 -6.38
N PHE A 80 -15.28 3.45 -7.07
CA PHE A 80 -13.90 3.94 -7.01
C PHE A 80 -13.23 3.78 -8.39
N PRO A 81 -12.19 4.59 -8.71
CA PRO A 81 -11.60 4.66 -10.04
C PRO A 81 -10.63 3.50 -10.34
N LEU A 82 -11.14 2.26 -10.32
CA LEU A 82 -10.33 1.07 -10.60
C LEU A 82 -9.67 1.12 -11.99
N GLN A 83 -10.36 1.72 -12.96
CA GLN A 83 -9.89 1.80 -14.35
C GLN A 83 -8.65 2.67 -14.53
N GLU A 84 -8.47 3.69 -13.70
CA GLU A 84 -7.30 4.59 -13.77
C GLU A 84 -5.99 3.91 -13.36
N LEU A 85 -6.08 2.76 -12.68
CA LEU A 85 -4.90 1.98 -12.29
C LEU A 85 -4.36 1.12 -13.44
N PHE A 86 -5.17 0.81 -14.45
CA PHE A 86 -4.77 -0.02 -15.59
C PHE A 86 -3.97 0.79 -16.60
N THR A 87 -2.65 0.69 -16.52
CA THR A 87 -1.75 1.46 -17.39
C THR A 87 -1.27 0.69 -18.61
N HIS A 88 -1.13 -0.63 -18.51
CA HIS A 88 -0.56 -1.45 -19.57
C HIS A 88 -1.24 -2.82 -19.62
N GLU A 89 -1.20 -3.45 -20.80
CA GLU A 89 -1.64 -4.83 -21.02
C GLU A 89 -0.57 -5.57 -21.83
N VAL A 90 -0.32 -6.83 -21.48
CA VAL A 90 0.54 -7.74 -22.24
C VAL A 90 -0.13 -9.11 -22.36
N THR A 91 0.30 -9.92 -23.32
CA THR A 91 -0.08 -11.34 -23.39
C THR A 91 0.79 -12.16 -22.43
N LEU A 92 0.34 -13.38 -22.08
CA LEU A 92 1.18 -14.32 -21.33
C LEU A 92 2.49 -14.67 -22.08
N ALA A 93 2.44 -14.77 -23.41
CA ALA A 93 3.63 -15.02 -24.24
C ALA A 93 4.68 -13.91 -24.08
N ASP A 94 4.24 -12.68 -23.85
CA ASP A 94 5.09 -11.49 -23.69
C ASP A 94 5.36 -11.13 -22.22
N ILE A 95 5.24 -12.07 -21.28
CA ILE A 95 5.37 -11.79 -19.84
C ILE A 95 6.67 -11.06 -19.45
N ASN A 96 7.78 -11.31 -20.15
CA ASN A 96 9.05 -10.62 -19.92
C ASN A 96 8.94 -9.10 -20.13
N LYS A 97 8.09 -8.65 -21.05
CA LYS A 97 7.81 -7.22 -21.27
C LYS A 97 7.16 -6.57 -20.05
N ALA A 98 6.34 -7.30 -19.29
CA ALA A 98 5.74 -6.78 -18.05
C ALA A 98 6.81 -6.39 -17.02
N PHE A 99 7.91 -7.14 -16.94
CA PHE A 99 9.02 -6.83 -16.03
C PHE A 99 9.84 -5.61 -16.43
N GLU A 100 9.86 -5.26 -17.71
CA GLU A 100 10.46 -3.99 -18.15
C GLU A 100 9.49 -2.82 -17.96
N LEU A 101 8.20 -3.04 -18.18
CA LEU A 101 7.16 -2.03 -17.94
C LEU A 101 7.10 -1.62 -16.45
N LEU A 102 7.26 -2.55 -15.50
CA LEU A 102 7.20 -2.21 -14.06
C LEU A 102 8.22 -1.15 -13.63
N LYS A 103 9.32 -1.00 -14.37
CA LYS A 103 10.40 -0.04 -14.07
C LYS A 103 10.12 1.34 -14.66
N GLN A 104 9.12 1.47 -15.52
CA GLN A 104 8.79 2.72 -16.18
C GLN A 104 8.01 3.65 -15.23
N PRO A 105 8.30 4.96 -15.24
CA PRO A 105 7.68 5.91 -14.30
C PRO A 105 6.17 6.11 -14.53
N ASN A 106 5.65 5.72 -15.69
CA ASN A 106 4.23 5.79 -16.05
C ASN A 106 3.49 4.46 -15.81
N CYS A 107 4.13 3.44 -15.24
CA CYS A 107 3.49 2.16 -14.95
C CYS A 107 2.87 2.15 -13.53
N VAL A 108 1.59 1.82 -13.44
CA VAL A 108 0.88 1.58 -12.17
C VAL A 108 0.48 0.11 -12.04
N LYS A 109 -0.26 -0.43 -13.02
CA LYS A 109 -0.55 -1.87 -13.15
C LYS A 109 -0.41 -2.34 -14.59
N VAL A 110 0.11 -3.55 -14.74
CA VAL A 110 0.13 -4.32 -15.99
C VAL A 110 -0.87 -5.47 -15.85
N VAL A 111 -1.82 -5.58 -16.78
CA VAL A 111 -2.74 -6.72 -16.86
C VAL A 111 -2.14 -7.75 -17.81
N ILE A 112 -2.13 -9.02 -17.39
CA ILE A 112 -1.71 -10.13 -18.25
C ILE A 112 -2.96 -10.76 -18.82
N ASN A 113 -3.09 -10.67 -20.14
CA ASN A 113 -4.14 -11.34 -20.89
C ASN A 113 -3.71 -12.77 -21.21
N MET A 114 -4.60 -13.73 -20.95
CA MET A 114 -4.34 -15.18 -21.06
C MET A 114 -4.78 -15.89 -22.38
N PRO A 115 -5.27 -15.23 -23.46
CA PRO A 115 -5.75 -15.92 -24.66
C PRO A 115 -4.63 -16.46 -25.54
#